data_AF-A0A966EM84-F1
#
_entry.id   AF-A0A966EM84-F1
#
_cell.length_a   1.000
_cell.length_b   1.000
_cell.length_c   1.000
_cell.angle_alpha   90.00
_cell.angle_beta   90.00
_cell.angle_gamma   90.00
#
_symmetry.space_group_name_H-M   'P 1'
#
loop_
_entity.id
_entity.type
_entity.pdbx_description
1 polymer ?
#
loop_
_entity_poly.entity_id
_entity_poly.type
_entity_poly.pdbx_seq_one_letter_code
_entity_poly.pdbx_strand_id
1 'polypeptide(L)'
;MNTQPTEFGNQRFNLTRLHDAEIELISGEVIFELELKLYNKAQRLFLGILDSHRLEAKSMNLQGGIAVSLNASNGEVNDPINGQGVIGYLDQSQIESENSIFMCLEFEKIKSIYIPKLTVGEEKILLPALHLPEFKSISLVVGNSGNKNESEFTNPHLMVTELDCGLASLSSHNNPM
;
A
#
# COMPACT_ATOMS: atom_id res chain seq x y z
N MET A 1 -6.65 19.82 -11.92
CA MET A 1 -6.49 19.90 -10.45
C MET A 1 -5.00 20.07 -10.16
N ASN A 2 -4.58 21.15 -9.48
CA ASN A 2 -3.21 21.31 -9.02
C ASN A 2 -3.00 20.41 -7.80
N THR A 3 -2.52 19.18 -8.02
CA THR A 3 -2.04 18.34 -6.91
C THR A 3 -0.71 18.91 -6.44
N GLN A 4 -0.70 19.57 -5.28
CA GLN A 4 0.57 19.93 -4.63
C GLN A 4 1.31 18.64 -4.27
N PRO A 5 2.65 18.59 -4.46
CA PRO A 5 3.43 17.44 -4.02
C PRO A 5 3.26 17.19 -2.52
N THR A 6 3.12 15.92 -2.16
CA THR A 6 3.03 15.47 -0.76
C THR A 6 4.41 15.14 -0.23
N GLU A 7 4.72 15.53 1.00
CA GLU A 7 6.01 15.23 1.63
C GLU A 7 5.91 14.00 2.55
N PHE A 8 6.85 13.07 2.40
CA PHE A 8 7.10 11.99 3.36
C PHE A 8 8.57 11.99 3.75
N GLY A 9 8.87 12.19 5.04
CA GLY A 9 10.24 12.41 5.51
C GLY A 9 10.88 13.59 4.77
N ASN A 10 12.00 13.34 4.08
CA ASN A 10 12.73 14.35 3.30
C ASN A 10 12.45 14.27 1.78
N GLN A 11 11.36 13.59 1.36
CA GLN A 11 11.06 13.33 -0.04
C GLN A 11 9.68 13.86 -0.40
N ARG A 12 9.57 14.43 -1.61
CA ARG A 12 8.31 14.95 -2.17
C ARG A 12 7.82 14.01 -3.24
N PHE A 13 6.53 13.71 -3.24
CA PHE A 13 5.88 12.84 -4.22
C PHE A 13 4.69 13.54 -4.88
N ASN A 14 4.60 13.39 -6.19
CA ASN A 14 3.41 13.70 -6.96
C ASN A 14 2.44 12.52 -6.84
N LEU A 15 1.55 12.57 -5.85
CA LEU A 15 0.60 11.49 -5.59
C LEU A 15 -0.65 11.59 -6.48
N THR A 16 -1.14 10.43 -6.87
CA THR A 16 -2.41 10.21 -7.54
C THR A 16 -3.19 9.17 -6.75
N ARG A 17 -4.42 9.52 -6.40
CA ARG A 17 -5.38 8.58 -5.84
C ARG A 17 -6.04 7.82 -6.99
N LEU A 18 -5.97 6.49 -6.97
CA LEU A 18 -6.51 5.64 -8.03
C LEU A 18 -7.90 5.10 -7.72
N HIS A 19 -8.15 4.73 -6.45
CA HIS A 19 -9.37 4.07 -6.05
C HIS A 19 -9.66 4.33 -4.57
N ASP A 20 -10.95 4.39 -4.21
CA ASP A 20 -11.44 4.46 -2.84
C ASP A 20 -12.41 3.30 -2.64
N ALA A 21 -12.28 2.59 -1.51
CA ALA A 21 -13.16 1.48 -1.15
C ALA A 21 -13.50 1.53 0.34
N GLU A 22 -14.76 1.27 0.68
CA GLU A 22 -15.17 1.00 2.06
C GLU A 22 -14.74 -0.43 2.43
N ILE A 23 -14.16 -0.60 3.61
CA ILE A 23 -13.73 -1.91 4.13
C ILE A 23 -14.13 -2.04 5.60
N GLU A 24 -14.73 -3.17 5.95
CA GLU A 24 -15.03 -3.54 7.34
C GLU A 24 -14.58 -4.98 7.56
N LEU A 25 -13.27 -5.17 7.73
CA LEU A 25 -12.66 -6.49 7.87
C LEU A 25 -12.25 -6.72 9.32
N ILE A 26 -12.75 -7.75 10.00
CA ILE A 26 -12.13 -8.14 11.29
C ILE A 26 -10.83 -8.91 11.03
N SER A 27 -10.86 -9.80 10.04
CA SER A 27 -9.73 -10.54 9.51
C SER A 27 -9.92 -10.79 8.03
N GLY A 28 -8.84 -10.81 7.27
CA GLY A 28 -8.93 -10.97 5.83
C GLY A 28 -7.70 -10.44 5.11
N GLU A 29 -7.80 -10.37 3.79
CA GLU A 29 -6.72 -9.90 2.93
C GLU A 29 -7.21 -8.75 2.05
N VAL A 30 -6.35 -7.76 1.87
CA VAL A 30 -6.52 -6.70 0.87
C VAL A 30 -5.32 -6.76 -0.06
N ILE A 31 -5.59 -6.85 -1.35
CA ILE A 31 -4.58 -6.97 -2.40
C ILE A 31 -4.79 -5.84 -3.40
N PHE A 32 -3.78 -4.99 -3.57
CA PHE A 32 -3.74 -3.92 -4.55
C PHE A 32 -2.66 -4.19 -5.59
N GLU A 33 -3.08 -4.41 -6.82
CA GLU A 33 -2.22 -4.75 -7.96
C GLU A 33 -2.26 -3.65 -9.02
N LEU A 34 -1.15 -3.48 -9.74
CA LEU A 34 -1.06 -2.60 -10.90
C LEU A 34 0.18 -2.91 -11.74
N GLU A 35 0.25 -2.26 -12.89
CA GLU A 35 1.43 -2.22 -13.74
C GLU A 35 2.12 -0.87 -13.69
N LEU A 36 3.45 -0.89 -13.70
CA LEU A 36 4.32 0.28 -13.74
C LEU A 36 5.13 0.30 -15.04
N LYS A 37 5.08 1.40 -15.78
CA LYS A 37 6.11 1.74 -16.75
C LYS A 37 7.02 2.83 -16.18
N LEU A 38 8.32 2.60 -16.28
CA LEU A 38 9.33 3.51 -15.75
C LEU A 38 10.12 4.12 -16.90
N TYR A 39 10.07 5.45 -17.03
CA TYR A 39 10.79 6.19 -18.08
C TYR A 39 12.09 6.82 -17.56
N ASN A 40 12.22 6.99 -16.24
CA ASN A 40 13.43 7.48 -15.58
C ASN A 40 13.69 6.70 -14.27
N LYS A 41 14.92 6.28 -14.01
CA LYS A 41 15.30 5.60 -12.76
C LYS A 41 15.70 6.56 -11.64
N ALA A 42 15.96 7.83 -11.94
CA ALA A 42 16.37 8.85 -10.98
C ALA A 42 15.19 9.41 -10.17
N GLN A 43 14.31 8.53 -9.68
CA GLN A 43 13.14 8.89 -8.90
C GLN A 43 12.83 7.79 -7.87
N ARG A 44 12.01 8.18 -6.91
CA ARG A 44 11.37 7.24 -5.99
C ARG A 44 9.92 7.08 -6.35
N LEU A 45 9.46 5.85 -6.25
CA LEU A 45 8.08 5.45 -6.46
C LEU A 45 7.40 5.35 -5.10
N PHE A 46 6.09 5.58 -5.09
CA PHE A 46 5.24 5.46 -3.92
C PHE A 46 4.06 4.56 -4.26
N LEU A 47 3.80 3.58 -3.39
CA LEU A 47 2.58 2.77 -3.38
C LEU A 47 2.02 2.76 -1.96
N GLY A 48 0.71 2.94 -1.81
CA GLY A 48 0.09 2.93 -0.50
C GLY A 48 -1.38 2.52 -0.50
N ILE A 49 -1.77 1.87 0.59
CA ILE A 49 -3.14 1.63 1.00
C ILE A 49 -3.36 2.43 2.29
N LEU A 50 -4.09 3.53 2.17
CA LEU A 50 -4.16 4.58 3.20
C LEU A 50 -5.60 4.75 3.69
N ASP A 51 -5.80 5.14 4.95
CA ASP A 51 -7.13 5.51 5.47
C ASP A 51 -7.71 6.71 4.69
N SER A 52 -8.83 6.50 3.99
CA SER A 52 -9.41 7.51 3.09
C SER A 52 -9.81 8.79 3.81
N HIS A 53 -10.22 8.68 5.09
CA HIS A 53 -10.67 9.83 5.88
C HIS A 53 -9.53 10.77 6.29
N ARG A 54 -8.28 10.30 6.22
CA ARG A 54 -7.11 11.05 6.71
C ARG A 54 -6.27 11.68 5.61
N LEU A 55 -6.65 11.48 4.35
CA LEU A 55 -5.88 11.96 3.20
C LEU A 55 -5.94 13.47 2.97
N GLU A 56 -6.95 14.15 3.50
CA GLU A 56 -7.06 15.62 3.42
C GLU A 56 -6.28 16.37 4.52
N ALA A 57 -5.66 15.64 5.46
CA ALA A 57 -4.88 16.26 6.52
C ALA A 57 -3.58 16.89 5.96
N LYS A 58 -3.37 18.18 6.23
CA LYS A 58 -2.17 18.95 5.82
C LYS A 58 -0.84 18.40 6.34
N SER A 59 -0.87 17.49 7.32
CA SER A 59 0.30 16.82 7.90
C SER A 59 0.02 15.32 7.88
N MET A 60 0.70 14.60 6.98
CA MET A 60 0.47 13.16 6.77
C MET A 60 1.14 12.26 7.82
N ASN A 61 1.89 12.81 8.78
CA ASN A 61 2.35 12.06 9.98
C ASN A 61 1.19 11.48 10.83
N LEU A 62 -0.06 11.80 10.48
CA LEU A 62 -1.29 11.28 11.09
C LEU A 62 -2.03 10.28 10.21
N GLN A 63 -1.56 9.99 8.99
CA GLN A 63 -2.19 9.04 8.09
C GLN A 63 -1.91 7.62 8.55
N GLY A 64 -2.96 6.92 8.97
CA GLY A 64 -2.91 5.48 9.18
C GLY A 64 -2.89 4.79 7.82
N GLY A 65 -2.01 3.81 7.64
CA GLY A 65 -1.93 3.09 6.39
C GLY A 65 -0.70 2.22 6.29
N ILE A 66 -0.60 1.55 5.14
CA ILE A 66 0.58 0.82 4.71
C ILE A 66 1.08 1.51 3.45
N ALA A 67 2.33 1.93 3.44
CA ALA A 67 2.95 2.51 2.27
C ALA A 67 4.38 2.04 2.11
N VAL A 68 4.84 2.06 0.86
CA VAL A 68 6.21 1.77 0.48
C VAL A 68 6.74 2.86 -0.41
N SER A 69 7.99 3.24 -0.18
CA SER A 69 8.78 4.05 -1.10
C SER A 69 9.92 3.23 -1.66
N LEU A 70 9.94 3.07 -2.98
CA LEU A 70 10.97 2.34 -3.72
C LEU A 70 11.88 3.32 -4.47
N ASN A 71 13.18 3.23 -4.24
CA ASN A 71 14.17 3.90 -5.07
C ASN A 71 14.48 3.05 -6.31
N ALA A 72 14.04 3.52 -7.47
CA ALA A 72 14.18 2.78 -8.72
C ALA A 72 15.64 2.68 -9.21
N SER A 73 16.56 3.50 -8.69
CA SER A 73 17.97 3.46 -9.07
C SER A 73 18.78 2.42 -8.31
N ASN A 74 18.38 2.06 -7.08
CA ASN A 74 19.17 1.17 -6.24
C ASN A 74 18.38 0.05 -5.56
N GLY A 75 17.07 -0.03 -5.79
CA GLY A 75 16.18 -1.05 -5.21
C GLY A 75 15.79 -0.82 -3.75
N GLU A 76 16.24 0.26 -3.11
CA GLU A 76 15.95 0.53 -1.70
C GLU A 76 14.45 0.71 -1.44
N VAL A 77 13.91 -0.04 -0.49
CA VAL A 77 12.51 0.00 -0.05
C VAL A 77 12.41 0.51 1.39
N ASN A 78 11.61 1.55 1.60
CA ASN A 78 11.37 2.19 2.90
C ASN A 78 9.87 2.27 3.18
N ASP A 79 9.46 2.42 4.45
CA ASP A 79 8.09 2.80 4.82
C ASP A 79 8.04 4.31 5.13
N PRO A 80 7.50 5.11 4.22
CA PRO A 80 7.53 6.57 4.34
C PRO A 80 6.60 7.14 5.42
N ILE A 81 5.64 6.37 5.95
CA ILE A 81 4.58 6.89 6.85
C ILE A 81 4.67 6.35 8.27
N ASN A 82 5.18 5.13 8.48
CA ASN A 82 5.31 4.54 9.81
C ASN A 82 6.71 4.73 10.41
N GLY A 83 7.56 5.53 9.77
CA GLY A 83 8.88 5.92 10.30
C GLY A 83 9.88 4.78 10.37
N GLN A 84 9.60 3.64 9.73
CA GLN A 84 10.60 2.60 9.53
C GLN A 84 11.55 3.11 8.44
N GLY A 85 12.86 3.03 8.69
CA GLY A 85 13.88 3.44 7.73
C GLY A 85 13.91 2.51 6.52
N VAL A 86 15.10 2.04 6.14
CA VAL A 86 15.21 1.02 5.10
C VAL A 86 14.67 -0.31 5.62
N ILE A 87 13.71 -0.87 4.90
CA ILE A 87 13.06 -2.16 5.21
C ILE A 87 13.64 -3.29 4.37
N GLY A 88 14.12 -2.98 3.17
CA GLY A 88 14.74 -3.97 2.30
C GLY A 88 15.33 -3.37 1.04
N TYR A 89 15.83 -4.26 0.18
CA TYR A 89 16.33 -3.95 -1.14
C TYR A 89 15.75 -4.96 -2.13
N LEU A 90 15.26 -4.48 -3.26
CA LEU A 90 14.94 -5.29 -4.43
C LEU A 90 16.17 -5.45 -5.30
N ASP A 91 16.29 -6.57 -6.02
CA ASP A 91 17.23 -6.67 -7.12
C ASP A 91 16.82 -5.66 -8.20
N GLN A 92 17.81 -4.88 -8.64
CA GLN A 92 17.60 -3.85 -9.65
C GLN A 92 17.06 -4.44 -10.94
N SER A 93 17.43 -5.70 -11.26
CA SER A 93 16.96 -6.44 -12.44
C SER A 93 15.43 -6.44 -12.59
N GLN A 94 14.68 -6.39 -11.47
CA GLN A 94 13.21 -6.35 -11.46
C GLN A 94 12.64 -5.01 -11.94
N ILE A 95 13.45 -3.94 -11.90
CA ILE A 95 13.05 -2.56 -12.20
C ILE A 95 13.69 -2.09 -13.53
N GLU A 96 14.60 -2.87 -14.12
CA GLU A 96 15.31 -2.51 -15.35
C GLU A 96 14.57 -2.85 -16.65
N SER A 97 13.37 -3.39 -16.55
CA SER A 97 12.63 -3.88 -17.71
C SER A 97 12.10 -2.73 -18.58
N GLU A 98 12.27 -2.82 -19.91
CA GLU A 98 11.57 -1.93 -20.88
C GLU A 98 10.05 -2.20 -20.93
N ASN A 99 9.59 -3.28 -20.29
CA ASN A 99 8.20 -3.68 -20.20
C ASN A 99 7.53 -3.13 -18.92
N SER A 100 6.20 -3.25 -18.88
CA SER A 100 5.44 -3.03 -17.64
C SER A 100 5.94 -3.95 -16.53
N ILE A 101 6.23 -3.37 -15.36
CA ILE A 101 6.61 -4.07 -14.14
C ILE A 101 5.33 -4.30 -13.33
N PHE A 102 5.06 -5.55 -12.96
CA PHE A 102 3.97 -5.85 -12.03
C PHE A 102 4.32 -5.36 -10.64
N MET A 103 3.39 -4.68 -9.98
CA MET A 103 3.52 -4.28 -8.58
C MET A 103 2.26 -4.69 -7.81
N CYS A 104 2.47 -5.28 -6.64
CA CYS A 104 1.40 -5.63 -5.72
C CYS A 104 1.76 -5.24 -4.30
N LEU A 105 0.93 -4.40 -3.69
CA LEU A 105 0.96 -4.13 -2.26
C LEU A 105 -0.27 -4.78 -1.64
N GLU A 106 -0.04 -5.67 -0.69
CA GLU A 106 -1.11 -6.40 -0.03
C GLU A 106 -0.88 -6.45 1.47
N PHE A 107 -1.94 -6.74 2.21
CA PHE A 107 -1.84 -7.06 3.63
C PHE A 107 -2.85 -8.11 4.05
N GLU A 108 -2.43 -8.92 5.01
CA GLU A 108 -3.32 -9.71 5.85
C GLU A 108 -3.65 -8.89 7.10
N LYS A 109 -4.94 -8.76 7.43
CA LYS A 109 -5.42 -8.19 8.68
C LYS A 109 -5.81 -9.33 9.62
N ILE A 110 -5.34 -9.25 10.86
CA ILE A 110 -5.76 -10.08 11.98
C ILE A 110 -6.06 -9.15 13.15
N LYS A 111 -7.34 -8.84 13.39
CA LYS A 111 -7.75 -7.82 14.38
C LYS A 111 -7.05 -6.49 14.09
N SER A 112 -6.31 -5.92 15.04
CA SER A 112 -5.60 -4.64 14.88
C SER A 112 -4.20 -4.78 14.26
N ILE A 113 -3.80 -6.00 13.90
CA ILE A 113 -2.48 -6.28 13.30
C ILE A 113 -2.64 -6.37 11.79
N TYR A 114 -1.76 -5.66 11.09
CA TYR A 114 -1.65 -5.66 9.64
C TYR A 114 -0.28 -6.23 9.26
N ILE A 115 -0.25 -7.25 8.42
CA ILE A 115 0.96 -7.93 7.97
C ILE A 115 1.13 -7.63 6.49
N PRO A 116 1.95 -6.65 6.11
CA PRO A 116 2.02 -6.20 4.74
C PRO A 116 3.09 -6.96 3.95
N LYS A 117 2.84 -7.11 2.65
CA LYS A 117 3.76 -7.72 1.69
C LYS A 117 3.79 -6.87 0.42
N LEU A 118 4.99 -6.66 -0.11
CA LEU A 118 5.23 -6.02 -1.39
C LEU A 118 5.74 -7.06 -2.39
N THR A 119 5.17 -7.06 -3.58
CA THR A 119 5.70 -7.81 -4.73
C THR A 119 6.06 -6.81 -5.84
N VAL A 120 7.25 -6.94 -6.42
CA VAL A 120 7.70 -6.15 -7.59
C VAL A 120 8.35 -7.09 -8.59
N GLY A 121 7.76 -7.18 -9.79
CA GLY A 121 8.11 -8.22 -10.75
C GLY A 121 7.88 -9.61 -10.15
N GLU A 122 8.96 -10.37 -10.00
CA GLU A 122 8.94 -11.71 -9.41
C GLU A 122 9.37 -11.71 -7.92
N GLU A 123 9.89 -10.59 -7.42
CA GLU A 123 10.40 -10.50 -6.06
C GLU A 123 9.34 -10.13 -5.04
N LYS A 124 9.47 -10.73 -3.85
CA LYS A 124 8.57 -10.52 -2.72
C LYS A 124 9.35 -10.07 -1.49
N ILE A 125 8.89 -9.00 -0.86
CA ILE A 125 9.42 -8.46 0.39
C ILE A 125 8.30 -8.52 1.43
N LEU A 126 8.58 -9.17 2.56
CA LEU A 126 7.75 -9.09 3.75
C LEU A 126 8.09 -7.81 4.50
N LEU A 127 7.07 -7.02 4.79
CA LEU A 127 7.22 -5.77 5.52
C LEU A 127 6.94 -6.03 7.02
N PRO A 128 7.47 -5.18 7.93
CA PRO A 128 7.17 -5.29 9.34
C PRO A 128 5.67 -5.27 9.61
N ALA A 129 5.20 -6.14 10.50
CA ALA A 129 3.83 -6.09 10.96
C ALA A 129 3.55 -4.79 11.70
N LEU A 130 2.39 -4.19 11.45
CA LEU A 130 1.99 -2.90 11.99
C LEU A 130 0.76 -3.06 12.87
N HIS A 131 0.73 -2.33 13.98
CA HIS A 131 -0.46 -2.20 14.80
C HIS A 131 -1.15 -0.88 14.48
N LEU A 132 -2.22 -0.92 13.69
CA LEU A 132 -2.91 0.27 13.19
C LEU A 132 -4.35 0.32 13.71
N PRO A 133 -4.94 1.52 13.81
CA PRO A 133 -6.39 1.66 14.01
C PRO A 133 -7.16 0.96 12.90
N GLU A 134 -8.39 0.56 13.22
CA GLU A 134 -9.28 -0.04 12.24
C GLU A 134 -9.63 0.94 11.12
N PHE A 135 -9.33 0.53 9.88
CA PHE A 135 -9.77 1.23 8.68
C PHE A 135 -11.25 0.94 8.42
N LYS A 136 -12.02 1.99 8.18
CA LYS A 136 -13.40 1.90 7.66
C LYS A 136 -13.44 2.07 6.14
N SER A 137 -12.45 2.78 5.61
CA SER A 137 -12.28 3.01 4.19
C SER A 137 -10.79 3.11 3.88
N ILE A 138 -10.43 2.69 2.67
CA ILE A 138 -9.07 2.75 2.15
C ILE A 138 -9.03 3.45 0.80
N SER A 139 -7.94 4.16 0.57
CA SER A 139 -7.56 4.73 -0.71
C SER A 139 -6.30 4.07 -1.21
N LEU A 140 -6.31 3.73 -2.48
CA LEU A 140 -5.13 3.27 -3.21
C LEU A 140 -4.43 4.48 -3.80
N VAL A 141 -3.19 4.68 -3.39
CA VAL A 141 -2.41 5.86 -3.75
C VAL A 141 -1.10 5.43 -4.36
N VAL A 142 -0.78 6.04 -5.49
CA VAL A 142 0.50 5.85 -6.19
C VAL A 142 1.15 7.18 -6.44
N GLY A 143 2.45 7.19 -6.73
CA GLY A 143 3.11 8.41 -7.18
C GLY A 143 4.58 8.25 -7.40
N ASN A 144 5.21 9.35 -7.80
CA ASN A 144 6.65 9.41 -7.99
C ASN A 144 7.23 10.73 -7.46
N SER A 145 8.52 10.74 -7.17
CA SER A 145 9.24 11.94 -6.73
C SER A 145 9.78 12.80 -7.88
N GLY A 146 9.72 12.28 -9.12
CA GLY A 146 10.15 12.96 -10.33
C GLY A 146 9.05 13.83 -10.94
N ASN A 147 9.21 14.18 -12.20
CA ASN A 147 8.12 14.77 -12.98
C ASN A 147 7.03 13.74 -13.25
N LYS A 148 5.78 14.20 -13.45
CA LYS A 148 4.61 13.33 -13.70
C LYS A 148 4.77 12.35 -14.88
N ASN A 149 5.65 12.66 -15.83
CA ASN A 149 5.87 11.87 -17.04
C ASN A 149 7.01 10.86 -16.90
N GLU A 150 7.62 10.74 -15.72
CA GLU A 150 8.75 9.85 -15.48
C GLU A 150 8.32 8.43 -15.12
N SER A 151 7.07 8.23 -14.74
CA SER A 151 6.47 6.92 -14.56
C SER A 151 4.98 6.94 -14.88
N GLU A 152 4.44 5.79 -15.23
CA GLU A 152 3.03 5.59 -15.51
C GLU A 152 2.53 4.36 -14.75
N PHE A 153 1.40 4.51 -14.06
CA PHE A 153 0.75 3.44 -13.29
C PHE A 153 -0.56 3.09 -13.99
N THR A 154 -0.72 1.84 -14.41
CA THR A 154 -1.85 1.36 -15.20
C THR A 154 -2.48 0.10 -14.62
N ASN A 155 -3.70 -0.22 -15.08
CA ASN A 155 -4.43 -1.43 -14.70
C ASN A 155 -4.59 -1.64 -13.19
N PRO A 156 -5.00 -0.63 -12.39
CA PRO A 156 -5.19 -0.82 -10.97
C PRO A 156 -6.32 -1.83 -10.71
N HIS A 157 -6.04 -2.81 -9.87
CA HIS A 157 -6.99 -3.83 -9.44
C HIS A 157 -6.96 -3.94 -7.92
N LEU A 158 -8.14 -4.00 -7.30
CA LEU A 158 -8.31 -4.16 -5.87
C LEU A 158 -9.14 -5.40 -5.60
N MET A 159 -8.60 -6.28 -4.76
CA MET A 159 -9.33 -7.43 -4.23
C MET A 159 -9.36 -7.35 -2.71
N VAL A 160 -10.53 -7.62 -2.14
CA VAL A 160 -10.75 -7.68 -0.70
C VAL A 160 -11.41 -9.01 -0.38
N THR A 161 -10.79 -9.78 0.50
CA THR A 161 -11.28 -11.10 0.93
C THR A 161 -11.45 -11.09 2.44
N GLU A 162 -12.67 -11.32 2.92
CA GLU A 162 -12.92 -11.53 4.34
C GLU A 162 -12.64 -12.99 4.70
N LEU A 163 -11.93 -13.19 5.82
CA LEU A 163 -11.72 -14.51 6.38
C LEU A 163 -12.65 -14.67 7.59
N ASP A 164 -13.51 -15.70 7.53
CA ASP A 164 -14.29 -16.12 8.67
C ASP A 164 -13.33 -16.53 9.80
N CYS A 165 -13.17 -15.66 10.78
CA CYS A 165 -12.67 -16.04 12.08
C CYS A 165 -13.73 -16.98 12.66
N GLY A 166 -13.58 -18.29 12.51
CA GLY A 166 -14.54 -19.34 12.89
C GLY A 166 -14.99 -19.33 14.36
N LEU A 167 -15.63 -18.26 14.81
CA LEU A 167 -16.50 -18.18 15.94
C LEU A 167 -17.83 -18.75 15.48
N ALA A 168 -17.85 -20.08 15.34
CA ALA A 168 -19.10 -20.82 15.32
C ALA A 168 -19.98 -20.28 16.46
N SER A 169 -21.20 -19.92 16.08
CA SER A 169 -22.30 -19.44 16.91
C SER A 169 -22.54 -20.34 18.13
N LEU A 170 -21.78 -20.12 19.21
CA LEU A 170 -22.03 -20.72 20.52
C LEU A 170 -22.98 -19.82 21.33
N SER A 171 -24.26 -19.83 20.96
CA SER A 171 -25.44 -19.55 21.82
C SER A 171 -26.66 -19.45 20.90
N SER A 172 -27.76 -20.17 21.02
CA SER A 172 -28.39 -20.83 22.17
C SER A 172 -29.37 -21.90 21.67
N HIS A 173 -29.17 -23.16 22.05
CA HIS A 173 -30.29 -24.11 22.09
C HIS A 173 -31.16 -23.77 23.30
N ASN A 174 -32.18 -22.93 23.08
CA ASN A 174 -33.34 -22.90 23.95
C ASN A 174 -34.09 -24.22 23.77
N ASN A 175 -33.96 -25.15 24.70
CA ASN A 175 -34.94 -26.21 24.89
C ASN A 175 -36.13 -25.60 25.66
N PRO A 176 -37.35 -25.55 25.10
CA PRO A 176 -38.53 -25.36 25.93
C PRO A 176 -38.85 -26.67 26.65
N MET A 177 -39.09 -26.57 27.97
CA MET A 177 -39.93 -27.53 28.68
C MET A 177 -41.40 -27.25 28.36
#